data_AF-W4I7T4-F1
#
_entry.id   AF-W4I7T4-F1
#
_cell.length_a   1.000
_cell.length_b   1.000
_cell.length_c   1.000
_cell.angle_alpha   90.00
_cell.angle_beta   90.00
_cell.angle_gamma   90.00
#
_symmetry.space_group_name_H-M   'P 1'
#
loop_
_entity.id
_entity.type
_entity.pdbx_description
1 polymer ?
#
loop_
_entity_poly.entity_id
_entity_poly.type
_entity_poly.pdbx_seq_one_letter_code
_entity_poly.pdbx_strand_id
1 'polypeptide(L)'
;FGEAGAKIISKNINEQERVNLLINGEIVYSVFSFCDIRNFTEITEVLKEKIMIFINLIAEIIHECCDFYGGTINKNIGDAFLLVWKYQKKEYSNKKMNMFKSPNNNYDEYSEKENINRICDLAFLSTVQTLIKLRKSEKIHIFLNNENMDELIKNNILELSFGLHFGWAIEGAIGSSYKIDLSYLSENVNIASRLQDISKIYKNNIVISGDFYDNMSEKFK
;
A
#
# COMPACT_ATOMS: atom_id res chain seq x y z
N PHE A 1 -7.99 4.82 -11.12
CA PHE A 1 -8.49 4.52 -9.77
C PHE A 1 -8.31 3.04 -9.53
N GLY A 2 -7.58 2.61 -8.50
CA GLY A 2 -7.55 1.19 -8.11
C GLY A 2 -8.96 0.70 -7.73
N GLU A 3 -9.17 -0.62 -7.64
CA GLU A 3 -10.49 -1.23 -7.39
C GLU A 3 -11.20 -0.67 -6.14
N ALA A 4 -10.44 -0.42 -5.06
CA ALA A 4 -10.97 0.19 -3.84
C ALA A 4 -11.48 1.63 -4.06
N GLY A 5 -10.76 2.42 -4.88
CA GLY A 5 -11.17 3.77 -5.23
C GLY A 5 -12.46 3.79 -6.05
N ALA A 6 -12.58 2.88 -7.01
CA ALA A 6 -13.78 2.77 -7.85
C ALA A 6 -15.04 2.50 -7.01
N LYS A 7 -14.98 1.59 -6.03
CA LYS A 7 -16.12 1.25 -5.16
C LYS A 7 -16.60 2.42 -4.29
N ILE A 8 -15.68 3.19 -3.71
CA ILE A 8 -16.04 4.35 -2.90
C ILE A 8 -16.55 5.49 -3.79
N ILE A 9 -15.89 5.75 -4.92
CA ILE A 9 -16.32 6.77 -5.87
C ILE A 9 -17.71 6.44 -6.42
N SER A 10 -18.00 5.16 -6.71
CA SER A 10 -19.33 4.75 -7.17
C SER A 10 -20.42 4.95 -6.12
N LYS A 11 -20.12 4.75 -4.83
CA LYS A 11 -21.08 5.07 -3.74
C LYS A 11 -21.39 6.58 -3.67
N ASN A 12 -20.45 7.41 -4.10
CA ASN A 12 -20.62 8.85 -4.11
C ASN A 12 -21.33 9.36 -5.37
N ILE A 13 -21.64 8.50 -6.35
CA ILE A 13 -22.44 8.89 -7.52
C ILE A 13 -23.93 8.81 -7.15
N ASN A 14 -24.65 9.92 -7.31
CA ASN A 14 -26.10 9.97 -7.07
C ASN A 14 -26.89 9.46 -8.30
N GLU A 15 -28.22 9.32 -8.16
CA GLU A 15 -29.13 8.86 -9.23
C GLU A 15 -29.09 9.70 -10.52
N GLN A 16 -28.56 10.93 -10.45
CA GLN A 16 -28.38 11.83 -11.59
C GLN A 16 -26.96 11.76 -12.19
N GLU A 17 -26.19 10.71 -11.87
CA GLU A 17 -24.80 10.49 -12.27
C GLU A 17 -23.83 11.61 -11.83
N ARG A 18 -24.23 12.43 -10.85
CA ARG A 18 -23.38 13.47 -10.27
C ARG A 18 -22.71 12.96 -9.02
N VAL A 19 -21.42 13.24 -8.87
CA VAL A 19 -20.68 12.86 -7.67
C VAL A 19 -21.04 13.80 -6.52
N ASN A 20 -21.65 13.25 -5.48
CA ASN A 20 -21.88 13.90 -4.21
C ASN A 20 -20.66 13.70 -3.30
N LEU A 21 -19.89 14.76 -3.11
CA LEU A 21 -18.73 14.78 -2.21
C LEU A 21 -19.09 15.17 -0.77
N LEU A 22 -20.35 15.53 -0.50
CA LEU A 22 -20.83 15.87 0.84
C LEU A 22 -21.27 14.60 1.61
N ILE A 23 -20.46 13.55 1.51
CA ILE A 23 -20.65 12.28 2.20
C ILE A 23 -19.48 12.11 3.17
N ASN A 24 -19.78 11.74 4.40
CA ASN A 24 -18.76 11.51 5.42
C ASN A 24 -17.84 10.34 5.00
N GLY A 25 -16.55 10.46 5.33
CA GLY A 25 -15.63 9.34 5.26
C GLY A 25 -15.90 8.30 6.34
N GLU A 26 -15.34 7.10 6.15
CA GLU A 26 -15.45 5.98 7.08
C GLU A 26 -14.11 5.78 7.81
N ILE A 27 -14.16 5.49 9.12
CA ILE A 27 -12.95 5.11 9.86
C ILE A 27 -12.58 3.68 9.46
N VAL A 28 -11.35 3.50 8.99
CA VAL A 28 -10.78 2.20 8.64
C VAL A 28 -9.49 1.97 9.41
N TYR A 29 -9.24 0.72 9.80
CA TYR A 29 -7.94 0.29 10.32
C TYR A 29 -7.20 -0.42 9.19
N SER A 30 -5.94 -0.09 8.97
CA SER A 30 -5.19 -0.59 7.82
C SER A 30 -3.69 -0.59 8.08
N VAL A 31 -2.98 -1.41 7.30
CA VAL A 31 -1.57 -1.19 7.05
C VAL A 31 -1.45 -0.14 5.95
N PHE A 32 -0.67 0.90 6.19
CA PHE A 32 -0.23 1.87 5.21
C PHE A 32 1.23 1.61 4.89
N SER A 33 1.55 1.45 3.61
CA SER A 33 2.93 1.34 3.12
C SER A 33 3.22 2.43 2.11
N PHE A 34 4.28 3.19 2.36
CA PHE A 34 4.89 4.04 1.35
C PHE A 34 6.09 3.32 0.76
N CYS A 35 6.15 3.27 -0.56
CA CYS A 35 7.28 2.76 -1.33
C CYS A 35 7.84 3.88 -2.18
N ASP A 36 9.15 4.00 -2.29
CA ASP A 36 9.82 5.04 -3.07
C ASP A 36 11.07 4.49 -3.77
N ILE A 37 11.32 4.95 -5.00
CA ILE A 37 12.48 4.57 -5.81
C ILE A 37 13.70 5.39 -5.37
N ARG A 38 14.75 4.73 -4.87
CA ARG A 38 16.00 5.42 -4.52
C ARG A 38 16.67 6.01 -5.76
N ASN A 39 17.40 7.12 -5.54
CA ASN A 39 18.18 7.79 -6.57
C ASN A 39 17.33 8.25 -7.78
N PHE A 40 16.03 8.47 -7.57
CA PHE A 40 15.11 8.77 -8.67
C PHE A 40 15.48 10.04 -9.44
N THR A 41 15.97 11.09 -8.78
CA THR A 41 16.44 12.31 -9.47
C THR A 41 17.54 11.99 -10.49
N GLU A 42 18.56 11.24 -10.09
CA GLU A 42 19.66 10.83 -10.98
C GLU A 42 19.14 9.96 -12.13
N ILE A 43 18.21 9.03 -11.84
CA ILE A 43 17.58 8.20 -12.85
C ILE A 43 16.78 9.05 -13.85
N THR A 44 16.04 10.06 -13.38
CA THR A 44 15.24 10.94 -14.25
C THR A 44 16.09 11.80 -15.17
N GLU A 45 17.26 12.27 -14.70
CA GLU A 45 18.19 13.07 -15.49
C GLU A 45 18.77 12.27 -16.66
N VAL A 46 19.01 10.98 -16.47
CA VAL A 46 19.53 10.10 -17.53
C VAL A 46 18.41 9.63 -18.46
N LEU A 47 17.32 9.08 -17.93
CA LEU A 47 16.27 8.48 -18.74
C LEU A 47 15.40 9.53 -19.47
N LYS A 48 15.28 10.74 -18.92
CA LYS A 48 14.48 11.83 -19.50
C LYS A 48 13.09 11.35 -19.90
N GLU A 49 12.72 11.44 -21.18
CA GLU A 49 11.42 11.02 -21.71
C GLU A 49 11.10 9.54 -21.49
N LYS A 50 12.13 8.69 -21.34
CA LYS A 50 11.97 7.25 -21.10
C LYS A 50 11.66 6.92 -19.64
N ILE A 51 11.64 7.91 -18.74
CA ILE A 51 11.33 7.71 -17.32
C ILE A 51 9.97 7.04 -17.10
N MET A 52 8.99 7.35 -17.95
CA MET A 52 7.66 6.76 -17.85
C MET A 52 7.66 5.25 -18.09
N ILE A 53 8.50 4.76 -19.02
CA ILE A 53 8.64 3.32 -19.28
C ILE A 53 9.21 2.64 -18.03
N PHE A 54 10.25 3.23 -17.46
CA PHE A 54 10.91 2.73 -16.27
C PHE A 54 9.97 2.65 -15.05
N ILE A 55 9.24 3.75 -14.76
CA ILE A 55 8.26 3.77 -13.67
C ILE A 55 7.20 2.70 -13.89
N ASN A 56 6.69 2.54 -15.12
CA ASN A 56 5.66 1.54 -15.40
C ASN A 56 6.16 0.09 -15.23
N LEU A 57 7.42 -0.20 -15.57
CA LEU A 57 8.03 -1.51 -15.31
C LEU A 57 8.13 -1.82 -13.82
N ILE A 58 8.46 -0.82 -13.00
CA ILE A 58 8.52 -0.97 -11.54
C ILE A 58 7.11 -1.07 -10.96
N ALA A 59 6.20 -0.21 -11.41
CA ALA A 59 4.81 -0.17 -10.99
C ALA A 59 4.11 -1.50 -11.28
N GLU A 60 4.37 -2.14 -12.42
CA GLU A 60 3.84 -3.48 -12.75
C GLU A 60 4.16 -4.49 -11.63
N ILE A 61 5.41 -4.52 -11.17
CA ILE A 61 5.86 -5.44 -10.10
C ILE A 61 5.23 -5.08 -8.75
N ILE A 62 5.24 -3.79 -8.38
CA ILE A 62 4.68 -3.31 -7.11
C ILE A 62 3.17 -3.60 -7.06
N HIS A 63 2.46 -3.28 -8.14
CA HIS A 63 1.00 -3.42 -8.21
C HIS A 63 0.60 -4.89 -8.21
N GLU A 64 1.29 -5.74 -8.97
CA GLU A 64 1.04 -7.19 -8.97
C GLU A 64 1.27 -7.80 -7.58
N CYS A 65 2.37 -7.45 -6.90
CA CYS A 65 2.62 -7.95 -5.54
C CYS A 65 1.62 -7.39 -4.53
N CYS A 66 1.29 -6.10 -4.62
CA CYS A 66 0.31 -5.50 -3.72
C CYS A 66 -1.04 -6.22 -3.83
N ASP A 67 -1.54 -6.37 -5.05
CA ASP A 67 -2.84 -7.01 -5.33
C ASP A 67 -2.85 -8.49 -4.93
N PHE A 68 -1.82 -9.25 -5.32
CA PHE A 68 -1.70 -10.68 -5.00
C PHE A 68 -1.74 -10.96 -3.49
N TYR A 69 -1.15 -10.08 -2.69
CA TYR A 69 -1.15 -10.19 -1.22
C TYR A 69 -2.30 -9.42 -0.55
N GLY A 70 -3.38 -9.13 -1.29
CA GLY A 70 -4.63 -8.59 -0.74
C GLY A 70 -4.58 -7.11 -0.34
N GLY A 71 -3.59 -6.38 -0.87
CA GLY A 71 -3.47 -4.94 -0.73
C GLY A 71 -4.15 -4.21 -1.89
N THR A 72 -4.25 -2.89 -1.76
CA THR A 72 -4.79 -2.02 -2.80
C THR A 72 -3.87 -0.84 -3.04
N ILE A 73 -3.69 -0.49 -4.31
CA ILE A 73 -2.89 0.67 -4.71
C ILE A 73 -3.78 1.90 -4.62
N ASN A 74 -3.44 2.83 -3.73
CA ASN A 74 -4.21 4.07 -3.57
C ASN A 74 -3.73 5.14 -4.54
N LYS A 75 -2.43 5.48 -4.50
CA LYS A 75 -1.86 6.58 -5.27
C LYS A 75 -0.48 6.20 -5.81
N ASN A 76 -0.21 6.65 -7.04
CA ASN A 76 1.12 6.71 -7.64
C ASN A 76 1.50 8.20 -7.71
N ILE A 77 2.64 8.58 -7.15
CA ILE A 77 3.10 9.96 -6.95
C ILE A 77 4.52 10.05 -7.47
N GLY A 78 4.68 10.09 -8.80
CA GLY A 78 5.99 10.03 -9.43
C GLY A 78 6.70 8.70 -9.12
N ASP A 79 7.72 8.77 -8.29
CA ASP A 79 8.53 7.66 -7.75
C ASP A 79 7.99 7.02 -6.49
N ALA A 80 6.98 7.62 -5.86
CA ALA A 80 6.38 7.10 -4.65
C ALA A 80 5.03 6.39 -4.90
N PHE A 81 4.76 5.35 -4.12
CA PHE A 81 3.55 4.53 -4.19
C PHE A 81 2.95 4.37 -2.80
N LEU A 82 1.65 4.65 -2.67
CA LEU A 82 0.88 4.41 -1.45
C LEU A 82 0.05 3.12 -1.61
N LEU A 83 0.39 2.11 -0.81
CA LEU A 83 -0.25 0.80 -0.77
C LEU A 83 -0.99 0.63 0.57
N VAL A 84 -2.17 0.01 0.52
CA VAL A 84 -3.05 -0.11 1.69
C VAL A 84 -3.64 -1.51 1.81
N TRP A 85 -3.46 -2.13 2.98
CA TRP A 85 -4.14 -3.39 3.35
C TRP A 85 -5.17 -3.11 4.43
N LYS A 86 -6.44 -3.18 4.06
CA LYS A 86 -7.54 -2.88 4.98
C LYS A 86 -7.89 -4.06 5.85
N TYR A 87 -8.11 -3.77 7.13
CA TYR A 87 -8.85 -4.67 7.99
C TYR A 87 -10.32 -4.69 7.55
N GLN A 88 -10.81 -5.86 7.17
CA GLN A 88 -12.24 -6.09 6.94
C GLN A 88 -12.80 -6.82 8.15
N LYS A 89 -13.63 -6.12 8.93
CA LYS A 89 -14.44 -6.80 9.94
C LYS A 89 -15.39 -7.73 9.21
N LYS A 90 -15.30 -9.04 9.45
CA LYS A 90 -16.32 -9.98 8.94
C LYS A 90 -17.65 -9.58 9.58
N GLU A 91 -18.57 -9.05 8.78
CA GLU A 91 -19.97 -9.01 9.17
C GLU A 91 -20.47 -10.46 9.23
N TYR A 92 -20.38 -11.09 10.39
CA TYR A 92 -21.19 -12.27 10.66
C TYR A 92 -22.64 -11.83 10.61
N SER A 93 -23.26 -12.04 9.45
CA SER A 93 -24.67 -11.80 9.20
C SER A 93 -25.50 -12.40 10.36
N ASN A 94 -26.14 -11.50 11.11
CA ASN A 94 -27.10 -11.76 12.19
C ASN A 94 -28.38 -12.47 11.68
N LYS A 95 -28.28 -13.61 10.99
CA LYS A 95 -29.45 -14.37 10.52
C LYS A 95 -29.63 -15.77 11.10
N LYS A 96 -28.71 -16.30 11.93
CA LYS A 96 -28.93 -17.60 12.62
C LYS A 96 -28.41 -17.72 14.07
N MET A 97 -27.93 -16.64 14.72
CA MET A 97 -27.27 -16.73 16.03
C MET A 97 -28.03 -16.05 17.17
N ASN A 98 -29.35 -16.22 17.24
CA ASN A 98 -30.17 -15.78 18.38
C ASN A 98 -30.65 -16.95 19.28
N MET A 99 -30.06 -18.15 19.17
CA MET A 99 -30.53 -19.31 19.96
C MET A 99 -29.55 -19.81 21.04
N PHE A 100 -28.27 -19.40 21.03
CA PHE A 100 -27.32 -19.78 22.08
C PHE A 100 -26.30 -18.65 22.34
N LYS A 101 -26.67 -17.66 23.16
CA LYS A 101 -25.67 -16.76 23.75
C LYS A 101 -25.22 -17.34 25.09
N SER A 102 -23.96 -17.77 25.14
CA SER A 102 -23.22 -18.00 26.38
C SER A 102 -22.53 -16.69 26.81
N PRO A 103 -22.32 -16.39 28.09
CA PRO A 103 -21.93 -15.04 28.55
C PRO A 103 -20.43 -14.67 28.38
N ASN A 104 -19.57 -15.53 27.82
CA ASN A 104 -18.12 -15.31 27.80
C ASN A 104 -17.57 -15.26 26.36
N ASN A 105 -17.56 -14.07 25.73
CA ASN A 105 -17.05 -13.88 24.37
C ASN A 105 -15.58 -13.42 24.34
N ASN A 106 -14.63 -14.34 24.56
CA ASN A 106 -13.21 -14.13 24.19
C ASN A 106 -12.92 -14.50 22.72
N TYR A 107 -13.90 -15.09 22.03
CA TYR A 107 -13.75 -15.55 20.64
C TYR A 107 -13.68 -14.41 19.61
N ASP A 108 -14.40 -13.31 19.85
CA ASP A 108 -14.48 -12.19 18.91
C ASP A 108 -13.12 -11.46 18.83
N GLU A 109 -12.52 -11.15 19.99
CA GLU A 109 -11.23 -10.45 20.11
C GLU A 109 -10.05 -11.24 19.53
N TYR A 110 -10.01 -12.57 19.77
CA TYR A 110 -9.00 -13.45 19.18
C TYR A 110 -9.07 -13.44 17.64
N SER A 111 -10.28 -13.41 17.08
CA SER A 111 -10.47 -13.34 15.63
C SER A 111 -10.07 -11.98 15.04
N GLU A 112 -10.23 -10.88 15.77
CA GLU A 112 -9.82 -9.55 15.31
C GLU A 112 -8.29 -9.43 15.29
N LYS A 113 -7.61 -9.87 16.36
CA LYS A 113 -6.14 -9.85 16.42
C LYS A 113 -5.52 -10.73 15.34
N GLU A 114 -6.08 -11.93 15.10
CA GLU A 114 -5.59 -12.82 14.03
C GLU A 114 -5.76 -12.20 12.64
N ASN A 115 -6.88 -11.50 12.39
CA ASN A 115 -7.07 -10.78 11.13
C ASN A 115 -6.10 -9.60 10.96
N ILE A 116 -5.83 -8.86 12.03
CA ILE A 116 -4.82 -7.78 12.03
C ILE A 116 -3.43 -8.37 11.77
N ASN A 117 -3.08 -9.48 12.43
CA ASN A 117 -1.84 -10.20 12.19
C ASN A 117 -1.70 -10.60 10.72
N ARG A 118 -2.76 -11.18 10.16
CA ARG A 118 -2.77 -11.62 8.76
C ARG A 118 -2.51 -10.47 7.78
N ILE A 119 -3.13 -9.31 7.95
CA ILE A 119 -2.89 -8.18 7.02
C ILE A 119 -1.50 -7.58 7.17
N CYS A 120 -0.92 -7.57 8.38
CA CYS A 120 0.46 -7.13 8.59
C CYS A 120 1.46 -8.10 7.94
N ASP A 121 1.28 -9.41 8.15
CA ASP A 121 2.10 -10.45 7.56
C ASP A 121 2.04 -10.41 6.02
N LEU A 122 0.83 -10.26 5.46
CA LEU A 122 0.63 -10.16 4.00
C LEU A 122 1.26 -8.89 3.41
N ALA A 123 1.15 -7.74 4.09
CA ALA A 123 1.81 -6.50 3.65
C ALA A 123 3.34 -6.64 3.66
N PHE A 124 3.89 -7.29 4.68
CA PHE A 124 5.32 -7.57 4.76
C PHE A 124 5.78 -8.54 3.67
N LEU A 125 5.05 -9.63 3.45
CA LEU A 125 5.31 -10.58 2.35
C LEU A 125 5.25 -9.90 0.98
N SER A 126 4.26 -9.03 0.75
CA SER A 126 4.16 -8.25 -0.47
C SER A 126 5.41 -7.41 -0.72
N THR A 127 5.90 -6.77 0.34
CA THR A 127 7.11 -5.94 0.31
C THR A 127 8.35 -6.78 -0.04
N VAL A 128 8.56 -7.89 0.67
CA VAL A 128 9.69 -8.80 0.42
C VAL A 128 9.63 -9.36 -1.01
N GLN A 129 8.45 -9.79 -1.45
CA GLN A 129 8.28 -10.35 -2.79
C GLN A 129 8.53 -9.30 -3.88
N THR A 130 8.11 -8.05 -3.65
CA THR A 130 8.38 -6.93 -4.56
C THR A 130 9.89 -6.74 -4.75
N LEU A 131 10.66 -6.69 -3.66
CA LEU A 131 12.12 -6.55 -3.71
C LEU A 131 12.79 -7.72 -4.45
N ILE A 132 12.33 -8.95 -4.22
CA ILE A 132 12.84 -10.14 -4.90
C ILE A 132 12.53 -10.10 -6.40
N LYS A 133 11.29 -9.81 -6.78
CA LYS A 133 10.87 -9.74 -8.19
C LYS A 133 11.58 -8.61 -8.94
N LEU A 134 11.74 -7.44 -8.31
CA LEU A 134 12.47 -6.31 -8.87
C LEU A 134 13.90 -6.72 -9.24
N ARG A 135 14.63 -7.33 -8.30
CA ARG A 135 16.01 -7.80 -8.51
C ARG A 135 16.13 -8.84 -9.63
N LYS A 136 15.10 -9.68 -9.81
CA LYS A 136 15.07 -10.75 -10.81
C LYS A 136 14.49 -10.33 -12.16
N SER A 137 14.03 -9.08 -12.31
CA SER A 137 13.29 -8.67 -13.51
C SER A 137 14.22 -8.47 -14.72
N GLU A 138 14.26 -9.46 -15.61
CA GLU A 138 15.00 -9.36 -16.88
C GLU A 138 14.54 -8.18 -17.74
N LYS A 139 13.24 -7.89 -17.76
CA LYS A 139 12.67 -6.75 -18.50
C LYS A 139 13.33 -5.43 -18.08
N ILE A 140 13.49 -5.22 -16.77
CA ILE A 140 14.11 -4.01 -16.22
C ILE A 140 15.61 -3.98 -16.53
N HIS A 141 16.30 -5.11 -16.37
CA HIS A 141 17.73 -5.21 -16.70
C HIS A 141 18.00 -4.91 -18.18
N ILE A 142 17.21 -5.48 -19.10
CA ILE A 142 17.32 -5.21 -20.53
C ILE A 142 17.05 -3.74 -20.84
N PHE A 143 16.00 -3.16 -20.26
CA PHE A 143 15.69 -1.75 -20.44
C PHE A 143 16.84 -0.85 -20.00
N LEU A 144 17.38 -1.07 -18.80
CA LEU A 144 18.47 -0.26 -18.26
C LEU A 144 19.78 -0.43 -19.06
N ASN A 145 20.13 -1.65 -19.48
CA ASN A 145 21.33 -1.87 -20.31
C ASN A 145 21.25 -1.10 -21.63
N ASN A 146 20.09 -1.07 -22.29
CA ASN A 146 19.90 -0.36 -23.56
C ASN A 146 20.10 1.16 -23.44
N GLU A 147 19.92 1.71 -22.24
CA GLU A 147 20.13 3.14 -21.94
C GLU A 147 21.56 3.44 -21.48
N ASN A 148 22.49 2.49 -21.61
CA ASN A 148 23.87 2.57 -21.10
C ASN A 148 23.93 2.81 -19.58
N MET A 149 22.92 2.32 -18.84
CA MET A 149 22.87 2.42 -17.37
C MET A 149 23.63 1.27 -16.69
N ASP A 150 24.51 0.56 -17.41
CA ASP A 150 25.26 -0.61 -16.92
C ASP A 150 26.02 -0.32 -15.64
N GLU A 151 26.59 0.88 -15.51
CA GLU A 151 27.34 1.31 -14.33
C GLU A 151 26.40 1.58 -13.14
N LEU A 152 25.18 2.07 -13.40
CA LEU A 152 24.14 2.24 -12.38
C LEU A 152 23.55 0.89 -11.92
N ILE A 153 23.41 -0.07 -12.83
CA ILE A 153 22.96 -1.44 -12.52
C ILE A 153 24.03 -2.19 -11.71
N LYS A 154 25.31 -2.12 -12.13
CA LYS A 154 26.44 -2.74 -11.40
C LYS A 154 26.61 -2.19 -9.99
N ASN A 155 26.27 -0.92 -9.78
CA ASN A 155 26.29 -0.29 -8.46
C ASN A 155 25.03 -0.55 -7.62
N ASN A 156 24.12 -1.43 -8.08
CA ASN A 156 22.93 -1.85 -7.36
C ASN A 156 21.98 -0.68 -7.03
N ILE A 157 21.92 0.34 -7.88
CA ILE A 157 21.20 1.59 -7.59
C ILE A 157 19.67 1.43 -7.66
N LEU A 158 19.18 0.39 -8.34
CA LEU A 158 17.74 0.09 -8.35
C LEU A 158 17.31 -0.53 -7.01
N GLU A 159 16.97 0.35 -6.08
CA GLU A 159 16.49 0.00 -4.75
C GLU A 159 15.17 0.69 -4.45
N LEU A 160 14.28 -0.05 -3.80
CA LEU A 160 13.06 0.51 -3.25
C LEU A 160 13.22 0.71 -1.74
N SER A 161 12.63 1.78 -1.24
CA SER A 161 12.52 2.08 0.18
C SER A 161 11.07 1.95 0.61
N PHE A 162 10.82 1.11 1.61
CA PHE A 162 9.50 0.89 2.18
C PHE A 162 9.43 1.39 3.62
N GLY A 163 8.29 2.00 3.95
CA GLY A 163 7.89 2.37 5.30
C GLY A 163 6.50 1.83 5.60
N LEU A 164 6.37 0.93 6.58
CA LEU A 164 5.11 0.28 6.93
C LEU A 164 4.64 0.63 8.34
N HIS A 165 3.36 0.97 8.45
CA HIS A 165 2.71 1.26 9.72
C HIS A 165 1.26 0.75 9.74
N PHE A 166 0.81 0.27 10.90
CA PHE A 166 -0.58 -0.11 11.13
C PHE A 166 -1.28 0.93 11.98
N GLY A 167 -2.43 1.42 11.53
CA GLY A 167 -3.21 2.41 12.26
C GLY A 167 -4.57 2.71 11.63
N TRP A 168 -5.32 3.64 12.23
CA TRP A 168 -6.60 4.09 11.70
C TRP A 168 -6.45 5.26 10.72
N ALA A 169 -7.37 5.39 9.76
CA ALA A 169 -7.54 6.59 8.94
C ALA A 169 -9.01 6.83 8.58
N ILE A 170 -9.33 8.06 8.19
CA ILE A 170 -10.61 8.37 7.53
C ILE A 170 -10.44 8.09 6.04
N GLU A 171 -11.15 7.10 5.53
CA GLU A 171 -11.27 6.81 4.11
C GLU A 171 -12.42 7.63 3.49
N GLY A 172 -12.15 8.34 2.40
CA GLY A 172 -13.20 9.07 1.68
C GLY A 172 -12.74 9.64 0.34
N ALA A 173 -13.71 10.11 -0.44
CA ALA A 173 -13.44 10.82 -1.69
C ALA A 173 -13.08 12.28 -1.39
N ILE A 174 -11.99 12.77 -1.98
CA ILE A 174 -11.58 14.18 -1.95
C ILE A 174 -11.53 14.68 -3.38
N GLY A 175 -12.09 15.87 -3.64
CA GLY A 175 -11.99 16.47 -4.95
C GLY A 175 -13.07 17.50 -5.25
N SER A 176 -13.42 17.60 -6.52
CA SER A 176 -14.48 18.45 -7.08
C SER A 176 -15.08 17.76 -8.31
N SER A 177 -16.00 18.43 -9.00
CA SER A 177 -16.54 17.97 -10.28
C SER A 177 -15.48 17.78 -11.38
N TYR A 178 -14.26 18.30 -11.21
CA TYR A 178 -13.18 18.19 -12.19
C TYR A 178 -12.25 16.99 -11.95
N LYS A 179 -12.06 16.61 -10.70
CA LYS A 179 -11.17 15.51 -10.31
C LYS A 179 -11.53 15.03 -8.91
N ILE A 180 -11.58 13.72 -8.73
CA ILE A 180 -11.95 13.07 -7.47
C ILE A 180 -10.99 11.93 -7.23
N ASP A 181 -10.40 11.86 -6.05
CA ASP A 181 -9.48 10.82 -5.64
C ASP A 181 -9.95 10.17 -4.33
N LEU A 182 -9.79 8.85 -4.23
CA LEU A 182 -9.86 8.18 -2.93
C LEU A 182 -8.67 8.60 -2.07
N SER A 183 -8.92 9.01 -0.83
CA SER A 183 -7.87 9.41 0.10
C SER A 183 -8.08 8.79 1.48
N TYR A 184 -6.96 8.62 2.18
CA TYR A 184 -6.91 8.24 3.59
C TYR A 184 -6.30 9.41 4.36
N LEU A 185 -7.01 9.93 5.36
CA LEU A 185 -6.57 11.06 6.17
C LEU A 185 -6.36 10.64 7.62
N SER A 186 -5.13 10.71 8.10
CA SER A 186 -4.73 10.47 9.50
C SER A 186 -3.23 10.70 9.70
N GLU A 187 -2.81 10.99 10.93
CA GLU A 187 -1.39 11.03 11.30
C GLU A 187 -0.72 9.66 11.11
N ASN A 188 -1.46 8.55 11.22
CA ASN A 188 -0.93 7.21 10.96
C ASN A 188 -0.44 7.04 9.51
N VAL A 189 -1.11 7.70 8.55
CA VAL A 189 -0.66 7.70 7.14
C VAL A 189 0.67 8.44 7.01
N ASN A 190 0.82 9.56 7.73
CA ASN A 190 2.05 10.35 7.74
C ASN A 190 3.22 9.58 8.38
N ILE A 191 2.96 8.78 9.43
CA ILE A 191 3.98 7.92 10.05
C ILE A 191 4.58 6.96 9.01
N ALA A 192 3.76 6.29 8.21
CA ALA A 192 4.24 5.37 7.16
C ALA A 192 5.18 6.08 6.16
N SER A 193 4.81 7.29 5.73
CA SER A 193 5.65 8.11 4.83
C SER A 193 6.98 8.49 5.50
N ARG A 194 6.96 8.94 6.77
CA ARG A 194 8.19 9.27 7.51
C ARG A 194 9.10 8.05 7.70
N LEU A 195 8.53 6.87 7.92
CA LEU A 195 9.33 5.62 8.02
C LEU A 195 10.02 5.30 6.69
N GLN A 196 9.36 5.53 5.56
CA GLN A 196 9.99 5.37 4.25
C GLN A 196 11.13 6.38 4.06
N ASP A 197 10.98 7.62 4.52
CA ASP A 197 12.08 8.60 4.44
C ASP A 197 13.26 8.22 5.34
N ILE A 198 12.97 7.73 6.55
CA ILE A 198 13.97 7.18 7.47
C ILE A 198 14.72 5.99 6.85
N SER A 199 14.00 5.15 6.09
CA SER A 199 14.57 4.04 5.33
C SER A 199 15.71 4.51 4.43
N LYS A 200 15.54 5.66 3.75
CA LYS A 200 16.59 6.26 2.90
C LYS A 200 17.86 6.57 3.69
N ILE A 201 17.73 7.16 4.87
CA ILE A 201 18.83 7.57 5.76
C ILE A 201 19.64 6.36 6.23
N TYR A 202 18.96 5.32 6.73
CA TYR A 202 19.62 4.12 7.27
C TYR A 202 20.03 3.10 6.21
N LYS A 203 19.79 3.38 4.92
CA LYS A 203 20.13 2.50 3.80
C LYS A 203 19.55 1.08 3.93
N ASN A 204 18.37 0.95 4.52
CA ASN A 204 17.62 -0.30 4.57
C ASN A 204 16.49 -0.25 3.54
N ASN A 205 16.08 -1.40 2.97
CA ASN A 205 14.95 -1.41 2.04
C ASN A 205 13.59 -1.32 2.75
N ILE A 206 13.52 -1.72 4.03
CA ILE A 206 12.26 -1.84 4.77
C ILE A 206 12.45 -1.25 6.16
N VAL A 207 11.56 -0.34 6.56
CA VAL A 207 11.42 0.16 7.92
C VAL A 207 9.98 -0.02 8.36
N ILE A 208 9.77 -0.55 9.57
CA ILE A 208 8.45 -0.79 10.15
C ILE A 208 8.32 -0.07 11.50
N SER A 209 7.12 0.41 11.82
CA SER A 209 6.81 0.94 13.16
C SER A 209 6.72 -0.16 14.23
N GLY A 210 6.82 0.24 15.50
CA GLY A 210 6.51 -0.65 16.63
C GLY A 210 5.08 -1.18 16.58
N ASP A 211 4.09 -0.33 16.29
CA ASP A 211 2.70 -0.75 16.15
C ASP A 211 2.52 -1.82 15.05
N PHE A 212 3.26 -1.71 13.95
CA PHE A 212 3.25 -2.74 12.92
C PHE A 212 3.88 -4.04 13.42
N TYR A 213 5.07 -3.97 14.05
CA TYR A 213 5.77 -5.12 14.61
C TYR A 213 4.93 -5.88 15.65
N ASP A 214 4.29 -5.17 16.58
CA ASP A 214 3.43 -5.75 17.61
C ASP A 214 2.16 -6.42 17.03
N ASN A 215 1.81 -6.02 15.82
CA ASN A 215 0.72 -6.59 15.04
C ASN A 215 1.17 -7.60 14.00
N MET A 216 2.44 -8.00 13.93
CA MET A 216 2.86 -9.18 13.15
C MET A 216 2.61 -10.48 13.92
N SER A 217 2.47 -11.60 13.22
CA SER A 217 2.44 -12.90 13.89
C SER A 217 3.84 -13.31 14.39
N GLU A 218 3.88 -14.13 15.43
CA GLU A 218 5.15 -14.63 16.03
C GLU A 218 6.03 -15.42 15.04
N LYS A 219 5.48 -15.88 13.91
CA LYS A 219 6.27 -16.56 12.87
C LYS A 219 7.13 -15.61 12.05
N PHE A 220 6.79 -14.32 12.04
CA PHE A 220 7.47 -13.28 11.27
C PHE A 220 8.41 -12.42 12.12
N LYS A 221 8.26 -12.46 13.44
CA LYS A 221 9.15 -11.78 14.39
C LYS A 221 10.45 -12.55 14.58
#